data_AF-A0A1Q6JW52-F1
#
_entry.id   AF-A0A1Q6JW52-F1
#
_cell.length_a   1.000
_cell.length_b   1.000
_cell.length_c   1.000
_cell.angle_alpha   90.00
_cell.angle_beta   90.00
_cell.angle_gamma   90.00
#
_symmetry.space_group_name_H-M   'P 1'
#
loop_
_entity.id
_entity.type
_entity.pdbx_description
1 polymer ?
#
loop_
_entity_poly.entity_id
_entity_poly.type
_entity_poly.pdbx_seq_one_letter_code
_entity_poly.pdbx_strand_id
1 'polypeptide(L)'
;MELIIIIAVIAIIIIIILMPINIKKMNKIATDKELNEISEKYPDNTEICKEILLKLENKRTKIEENKDSESTLYFALQDKIYIGNTHGSFTRIQTIAHECLHSIQDRKLLIFNFIFSNIYLLYFAIICILVILKKLQNELVFSNILLIISMLYYAIRIFLENDAMIKAEYLAKEYLQEKQISNNEEIRNITNGFKEINKSGIIAINTSLFIKIMLKVAVFNLLALIF
;
A
#
# COMPACT_ATOMS: atom_id res chain seq x y z
N MET A 1 11.52 13.62 -26.22
CA MET A 1 11.55 13.90 -24.77
C MET A 1 10.38 14.80 -24.36
N GLU A 2 10.21 15.99 -24.96
CA GLU A 2 9.09 16.91 -24.66
C GLU A 2 7.69 16.26 -24.73
N LEU A 3 7.42 15.51 -25.81
CA LEU A 3 6.14 14.81 -25.97
C LEU A 3 5.86 13.81 -24.83
N ILE A 4 6.90 13.12 -24.33
CA ILE A 4 6.77 12.15 -23.23
C ILE A 4 6.39 12.86 -21.94
N ILE A 5 6.98 14.03 -21.67
CA ILE A 5 6.63 14.86 -20.51
C ILE A 5 5.17 15.31 -20.60
N ILE A 6 4.75 15.84 -21.75
CA ILE A 6 3.38 16.30 -21.98
C ILE A 6 2.40 15.14 -21.74
N ILE A 7 2.66 13.97 -22.31
CA ILE A 7 1.82 12.78 -22.12
C ILE A 7 1.78 12.35 -20.65
N ALA A 8 2.91 12.34 -19.95
CA ALA A 8 2.96 11.98 -18.53
C ALA A 8 2.13 12.94 -17.65
N VAL A 9 2.22 14.25 -17.92
CA VAL A 9 1.44 15.28 -17.22
C VAL A 9 -0.06 15.14 -17.52
N ILE A 10 -0.42 14.95 -18.80
CA ILE A 10 -1.82 14.71 -19.20
C ILE A 10 -2.37 13.45 -18.52
N ALA A 11 -1.61 12.35 -18.50
CA ALA A 11 -2.01 11.11 -17.85
C ALA A 11 -2.24 11.29 -16.34
N ILE A 12 -1.37 12.05 -15.65
CA ILE A 12 -1.57 12.41 -14.24
C ILE A 12 -2.87 13.19 -14.04
N ILE A 13 -3.12 14.21 -14.86
CA ILE A 13 -4.33 15.04 -14.78
C ILE A 13 -5.58 14.18 -15.00
N ILE A 14 -5.58 13.33 -16.03
CA ILE A 14 -6.69 12.41 -16.32
C ILE A 14 -6.97 11.51 -15.12
N ILE A 15 -5.94 10.88 -14.54
CA ILE A 15 -6.12 9.98 -13.39
C ILE A 15 -6.67 10.74 -12.17
N ILE A 16 -6.19 11.96 -11.89
CA ILE A 16 -6.71 12.78 -10.78
C ILE A 16 -8.19 13.11 -10.97
N ILE A 17 -8.61 13.41 -12.21
CA ILE A 17 -10.01 13.74 -12.54
C ILE A 17 -10.90 12.49 -12.47
N LEU A 18 -10.46 11.37 -13.04
CA LEU A 18 -11.26 10.13 -13.12
C LEU A 18 -11.34 9.39 -11.78
N MET A 19 -10.31 9.52 -10.94
CA MET A 19 -10.17 8.81 -9.67
C MET A 19 -9.95 9.78 -8.50
N PRO A 20 -10.94 10.64 -8.18
CA PRO A 20 -10.79 11.66 -7.15
C PRO A 20 -10.66 11.03 -5.76
N ILE A 21 -9.59 11.41 -5.06
CA ILE A 21 -9.34 10.97 -3.67
C ILE A 21 -9.96 11.99 -2.71
N ASN A 22 -10.95 11.57 -1.93
CA ASN A 22 -11.53 12.42 -0.89
C ASN A 22 -10.87 12.15 0.47
N ILE A 23 -9.65 12.67 0.64
CA ILE A 23 -8.83 12.51 1.86
C ILE A 23 -9.60 13.02 3.09
N LYS A 24 -10.35 14.12 2.97
CA LYS A 24 -11.15 14.67 4.08
C LYS A 24 -12.21 13.69 4.56
N LYS A 25 -12.93 13.04 3.63
CA LYS A 25 -13.92 12.02 3.96
C LYS A 25 -13.26 10.79 4.59
N MET A 26 -12.14 10.32 4.04
CA MET A 26 -11.40 9.18 4.59
C MET A 26 -10.94 9.45 6.02
N ASN A 27 -10.32 10.60 6.28
CA ASN A 27 -9.85 10.98 7.62
C ASN A 27 -11.01 11.09 8.61
N LYS A 28 -12.14 11.69 8.19
CA LYS A 28 -13.32 11.81 9.05
C LYS A 28 -13.84 10.44 9.50
N ILE A 29 -13.86 9.46 8.60
CA ILE A 29 -14.26 8.09 8.93
C ILE A 29 -13.19 7.44 9.82
N ALA A 30 -11.91 7.53 9.45
CA ALA A 30 -10.78 6.93 10.20
C ALA A 30 -10.68 7.41 11.65
N THR A 31 -11.14 8.63 11.94
CA THR A 31 -11.16 9.25 13.28
C THR A 31 -12.53 9.22 13.94
N ASP A 32 -13.45 8.35 13.49
CA ASP A 32 -14.78 8.23 14.07
C ASP A 32 -14.70 7.71 15.52
N LYS A 33 -15.15 8.53 16.47
CA LYS A 33 -15.03 8.24 17.90
C LYS A 33 -15.85 7.01 18.31
N GLU A 34 -17.06 6.86 17.78
CA GLU A 34 -17.94 5.74 18.15
C GLU A 34 -17.33 4.42 17.65
N LEU A 35 -16.81 4.39 16.42
CA LEU A 35 -16.14 3.20 15.90
C LEU A 35 -14.85 2.89 16.67
N ASN A 36 -14.12 3.91 17.10
CA ASN A 36 -12.91 3.75 17.89
C ASN A 36 -13.20 3.15 19.27
N GLU A 37 -14.24 3.62 19.96
CA GLU A 37 -14.68 3.05 21.25
C GLU A 37 -15.09 1.58 21.14
N ILE A 38 -15.77 1.20 20.04
CA ILE A 38 -16.10 -0.21 19.80
C ILE A 38 -14.82 -1.03 19.56
N SER A 39 -13.86 -0.49 18.81
CA SER A 39 -12.58 -1.15 18.54
C SER A 39 -11.79 -1.41 19.82
N GLU A 40 -11.80 -0.51 20.80
CA GLU A 40 -11.09 -0.65 22.07
C GLU A 40 -11.53 -1.86 22.91
N LYS A 41 -12.73 -2.40 22.67
CA LYS A 41 -13.21 -3.63 23.32
C LYS A 41 -12.43 -4.88 22.88
N TYR A 42 -11.79 -4.83 21.72
CA TYR A 42 -11.03 -5.95 21.16
C TYR A 42 -9.62 -6.03 21.77
N PRO A 43 -9.00 -7.23 21.75
CA PRO A 43 -7.67 -7.42 22.32
C PRO A 43 -6.58 -6.51 21.74
N ASP A 44 -5.39 -6.59 22.34
CA ASP A 44 -4.23 -5.86 21.85
C ASP A 44 -3.82 -6.32 20.43
N ASN A 45 -3.17 -5.43 19.71
CA ASN A 45 -2.80 -5.63 18.30
C ASN A 45 -2.00 -6.93 18.07
N THR A 46 -1.10 -7.26 19.00
CA THR A 46 -0.30 -8.49 18.95
C THR A 46 -1.16 -9.75 19.09
N GLU A 47 -2.18 -9.72 19.94
CA GLU A 47 -3.10 -10.84 20.13
C GLU A 47 -3.99 -11.02 18.90
N ILE A 48 -4.57 -9.94 18.39
CA ILE A 48 -5.33 -9.94 17.13
C ILE A 48 -4.48 -10.54 16.00
N CYS A 49 -3.21 -10.11 15.87
CA CYS A 49 -2.31 -10.63 14.84
C CYS A 49 -2.06 -12.13 14.97
N LYS A 50 -1.81 -12.64 16.18
CA LYS A 50 -1.61 -14.08 16.42
C LYS A 50 -2.83 -14.89 16.00
N GLU A 51 -4.02 -14.42 16.35
CA GLU A 51 -5.27 -15.13 16.08
C GLU A 51 -5.62 -15.14 14.60
N ILE A 52 -5.43 -14.00 13.91
CA ILE A 52 -5.60 -13.93 12.46
C ILE A 52 -4.60 -14.85 11.75
N LEU A 53 -3.32 -14.85 12.14
CA LEU A 53 -2.33 -15.76 11.56
C LEU A 53 -2.69 -17.23 11.78
N LEU A 54 -3.17 -17.59 12.98
CA LEU A 54 -3.68 -18.93 13.25
C LEU A 54 -4.86 -19.30 12.34
N LYS A 55 -5.80 -18.38 12.12
CA LYS A 55 -6.93 -18.57 11.20
C LYS A 55 -6.48 -18.73 9.74
N LEU A 56 -5.40 -18.07 9.34
CA LEU A 56 -4.78 -18.24 8.03
C LEU A 56 -3.84 -19.46 7.95
N GLU A 57 -3.84 -20.32 8.97
CA GLU A 57 -2.97 -21.48 9.10
C GLU A 57 -1.47 -21.15 8.99
N ASN A 58 -1.09 -19.90 9.30
CA ASN A 58 0.26 -19.41 9.18
C ASN A 58 1.00 -19.45 10.52
N LYS A 59 1.90 -20.43 10.66
CA LYS A 59 2.78 -20.61 11.83
C LYS A 59 4.21 -20.14 11.63
N ARG A 60 4.58 -19.69 10.41
CA ARG A 60 5.97 -19.34 10.06
C ARG A 60 6.29 -17.88 10.36
N THR A 61 5.33 -16.99 10.17
CA THR A 61 5.55 -15.55 10.23
C THR A 61 5.78 -15.11 11.67
N LYS A 62 6.85 -14.33 11.87
CA LYS A 62 7.22 -13.81 13.19
C LYS A 62 6.44 -12.52 13.47
N ILE A 63 6.09 -12.30 14.72
CA ILE A 63 5.46 -11.06 15.17
C ILE A 63 6.46 -10.35 16.07
N GLU A 64 6.71 -9.07 15.80
CA GLU A 64 7.54 -8.20 16.63
C GLU A 64 6.77 -6.94 16.95
N GLU A 65 6.81 -6.52 18.21
CA GLU A 65 6.14 -5.30 18.64
C GLU A 65 7.15 -4.15 18.63
N ASN A 66 6.81 -3.07 17.94
CA ASN A 66 7.59 -1.85 17.92
C ASN A 66 6.70 -0.68 18.34
N LYS A 67 6.66 -0.42 19.66
CA LYS A 67 5.82 0.62 20.27
C LYS A 67 6.23 2.05 19.89
N ASP A 68 7.45 2.22 19.38
CA ASP A 68 7.97 3.51 18.92
C ASP A 68 7.50 3.84 17.48
N SER A 69 6.91 2.87 16.77
CA SER A 69 6.33 3.04 15.43
C SER A 69 4.81 3.15 15.50
N GLU A 70 4.23 4.13 14.82
CA GLU A 70 2.78 4.22 14.60
C GLU A 70 2.29 3.26 13.48
N SER A 71 3.23 2.64 12.75
CA SER A 71 2.92 1.80 11.58
C SER A 71 3.04 0.31 11.87
N THR A 72 2.06 -0.45 11.38
CA THR A 72 2.04 -1.92 11.36
C THR A 72 2.37 -2.37 9.93
N LEU A 73 3.41 -3.20 9.76
CA LEU A 73 3.98 -3.52 8.44
C LEU A 73 4.53 -4.95 8.38
N TYR A 74 4.30 -5.62 7.26
CA TYR A 74 4.89 -6.91 6.92
C TYR A 74 6.18 -6.75 6.10
N PHE A 75 7.25 -7.42 6.56
CA PHE A 75 8.55 -7.47 5.90
C PHE A 75 8.77 -8.82 5.22
N ALA A 76 8.55 -8.85 3.91
CA ALA A 76 8.63 -10.06 3.08
C ALA A 76 9.97 -10.81 3.16
N LEU A 77 11.10 -10.11 3.32
CA LEU A 77 12.42 -10.75 3.40
C LEU A 77 12.63 -11.52 4.71
N GLN A 78 12.12 -10.96 5.81
CA GLN A 78 12.29 -11.52 7.15
C GLN A 78 11.12 -12.42 7.57
N ASP A 79 10.05 -12.46 6.76
CA ASP A 79 8.77 -13.09 7.09
C ASP A 79 8.30 -12.67 8.49
N LYS A 80 8.23 -11.36 8.69
CA LYS A 80 7.98 -10.74 9.99
C LYS A 80 6.96 -9.61 9.87
N ILE A 81 5.97 -9.59 10.75
CA ILE A 81 5.03 -8.48 10.94
C ILE A 81 5.52 -7.66 12.12
N TYR A 82 5.80 -6.38 11.90
CA TYR A 82 5.99 -5.41 12.96
C TYR A 82 4.65 -4.80 13.31
N ILE A 83 4.30 -4.85 14.58
CA ILE A 83 3.08 -4.25 15.13
C ILE A 83 3.45 -2.91 15.74
N GLY A 84 2.89 -1.85 15.15
CA GLY A 84 2.99 -0.50 15.68
C GLY A 84 1.89 -0.17 16.69
N ASN A 85 2.02 0.99 17.32
CA ASN A 85 1.03 1.57 18.21
C ASN A 85 -0.14 2.19 17.42
N THR A 86 -0.97 1.35 16.80
CA THR A 86 -2.23 1.77 16.16
C THR A 86 -3.42 1.75 17.12
N HIS A 87 -3.16 1.80 18.43
CA HIS A 87 -4.20 1.75 19.45
C HIS A 87 -5.18 2.94 19.28
N GLY A 88 -6.48 2.66 19.40
CA GLY A 88 -7.54 3.67 19.34
C GLY A 88 -8.08 4.00 17.95
N SER A 89 -7.61 3.36 16.86
CA SER A 89 -8.31 3.43 15.56
C SER A 89 -9.14 2.17 15.32
N PHE A 90 -10.38 2.34 14.85
CA PHE A 90 -11.22 1.21 14.45
C PHE A 90 -10.65 0.43 13.26
N THR A 91 -9.84 1.08 12.43
CA THR A 91 -9.18 0.45 11.28
C THR A 91 -8.10 -0.56 11.66
N ARG A 92 -7.64 -0.57 12.93
CA ARG A 92 -6.51 -1.40 13.39
C ARG A 92 -6.67 -2.89 13.05
N ILE A 93 -7.87 -3.44 13.22
CA ILE A 93 -8.16 -4.86 12.98
C ILE A 93 -8.01 -5.17 11.48
N GLN A 94 -8.54 -4.30 10.62
CA GLN A 94 -8.39 -4.41 9.16
C GLN A 94 -6.94 -4.24 8.72
N THR A 95 -6.20 -3.29 9.30
CA THR A 95 -4.77 -3.09 9.02
C THR A 95 -3.95 -4.33 9.41
N ILE A 96 -4.18 -4.91 10.59
CA ILE A 96 -3.50 -6.14 11.00
C ILE A 96 -3.87 -7.29 10.07
N ALA A 97 -5.14 -7.43 9.70
CA ALA A 97 -5.59 -8.44 8.74
C ALA A 97 -4.87 -8.28 7.38
N HIS A 98 -4.70 -7.05 6.90
CA HIS A 98 -3.99 -6.74 5.66
C HIS A 98 -2.52 -7.18 5.71
N GLU A 99 -1.79 -6.86 6.78
CA GLU A 99 -0.41 -7.31 6.93
C GLU A 99 -0.29 -8.84 7.12
N CYS A 100 -1.26 -9.46 7.79
CA CYS A 100 -1.35 -10.92 7.88
C CYS A 100 -1.60 -11.56 6.50
N LEU A 101 -2.39 -10.92 5.63
CA LEU A 101 -2.63 -11.42 4.28
C LEU A 101 -1.38 -11.33 3.41
N HIS A 102 -0.58 -10.27 3.54
CA HIS A 102 0.73 -10.21 2.90
C HIS A 102 1.64 -11.36 3.30
N SER A 103 1.51 -11.89 4.53
CA SER A 103 2.32 -13.01 4.99
C SER A 103 2.00 -14.34 4.29
N ILE A 104 0.78 -14.54 3.78
CA ILE A 104 0.35 -15.76 3.08
C ILE A 104 0.37 -15.67 1.56
N GLN A 105 0.58 -14.47 1.01
CA GLN A 105 0.70 -14.26 -0.43
C GLN A 105 1.89 -15.03 -1.02
N ASP A 106 1.89 -15.17 -2.36
CA ASP A 106 2.96 -15.89 -3.06
C ASP A 106 4.33 -15.29 -2.75
N ARG A 107 5.19 -16.10 -2.13
CA ARG A 107 6.50 -15.67 -1.66
C ARG A 107 7.43 -15.24 -2.80
N LYS A 108 7.32 -15.84 -3.99
CA LYS A 108 8.12 -15.44 -5.15
C LYS A 108 7.71 -14.04 -5.59
N LEU A 109 6.41 -13.76 -5.64
CA LEU A 109 5.89 -12.45 -6.03
C LEU A 109 6.27 -11.36 -5.02
N LEU A 110 6.19 -11.63 -3.72
CA LEU A 110 6.58 -10.69 -2.66
C LEU A 110 8.08 -10.34 -2.71
N ILE A 111 8.95 -11.36 -2.82
CA ILE A 111 10.39 -11.16 -2.93
C ILE A 111 10.73 -10.43 -4.23
N PHE A 112 10.08 -10.80 -5.33
CA PHE A 112 10.25 -10.14 -6.61
C PHE A 112 9.85 -8.66 -6.53
N ASN A 113 8.69 -8.32 -5.96
CA ASN A 113 8.27 -6.93 -5.74
C ASN A 113 9.30 -6.15 -4.92
N PHE A 114 9.82 -6.74 -3.83
CA PHE A 114 10.85 -6.11 -3.02
C PHE A 114 12.12 -5.83 -3.83
N ILE A 115 12.70 -6.85 -4.47
CA ILE A 115 13.94 -6.72 -5.24
C ILE A 115 13.74 -5.75 -6.42
N PHE A 116 12.66 -5.92 -7.17
CA PHE A 116 12.37 -5.14 -8.37
C PHE A 116 12.11 -3.67 -8.04
N SER A 117 11.42 -3.36 -6.94
CA SER A 117 11.21 -1.97 -6.51
C SER A 117 12.53 -1.25 -6.18
N ASN A 118 13.50 -1.96 -5.58
CA ASN A 118 14.82 -1.42 -5.31
C ASN A 118 15.65 -1.25 -6.60
N ILE A 119 15.62 -2.24 -7.51
CA ILE A 119 16.26 -2.14 -8.83
C ILE A 119 15.68 -0.97 -9.62
N TYR A 120 14.36 -0.79 -9.61
CA TYR A 120 13.67 0.32 -10.25
C TYR A 120 14.16 1.69 -9.74
N LEU A 121 14.22 1.85 -8.41
CA LEU A 121 14.70 3.08 -7.79
C LEU A 121 16.17 3.35 -8.09
N LEU A 122 17.02 2.31 -8.01
CA LEU A 122 18.43 2.41 -8.33
C LEU A 122 18.65 2.79 -9.79
N TYR A 123 17.94 2.14 -10.71
CA TYR A 123 17.99 2.46 -12.13
C TYR A 123 17.63 3.93 -12.37
N PHE A 124 16.52 4.41 -11.80
CA PHE A 124 16.11 5.82 -11.88
C PHE A 124 17.20 6.77 -11.37
N ALA A 125 17.82 6.47 -10.22
CA ALA A 125 18.88 7.31 -9.67
C ALA A 125 20.12 7.36 -10.60
N ILE A 126 20.55 6.20 -11.10
CA ILE A 126 21.73 6.08 -11.97
C ILE A 126 21.54 6.87 -13.26
N ILE A 127 20.40 6.68 -13.96
CA ILE A 127 20.17 7.39 -15.24
C ILE A 127 20.10 8.90 -15.03
N CYS A 128 19.51 9.38 -13.93
CA CYS A 128 19.48 10.80 -13.59
C CYS A 128 20.89 11.36 -13.38
N ILE A 129 21.75 10.66 -12.64
CA ILE A 129 23.15 11.06 -12.45
C ILE A 129 23.90 11.08 -13.78
N LEU A 130 23.74 10.06 -14.61
CA LEU A 130 24.44 9.96 -15.90
C LEU A 130 24.05 11.07 -16.88
N VAL A 131 22.77 11.46 -16.90
CA VAL A 131 22.27 12.62 -17.67
C VAL A 131 22.90 13.91 -17.19
N ILE A 132 22.89 14.17 -15.87
CA ILE A 132 23.47 15.39 -15.30
C ILE A 132 24.97 15.50 -15.61
N LEU A 133 25.69 14.37 -15.63
CA LEU A 133 27.10 14.30 -16.00
C LEU A 133 27.36 14.37 -17.51
N LYS A 134 26.31 14.48 -18.34
CA LYS A 134 26.34 14.46 -19.81
C LYS A 134 27.05 13.23 -20.38
N LYS A 135 26.95 12.10 -19.68
CA LYS A 135 27.56 10.81 -20.06
C LYS A 135 26.55 9.83 -20.65
N LEU A 136 25.26 10.18 -20.67
CA LEU A 136 24.21 9.30 -21.19
C LEU A 136 23.99 9.54 -22.68
N GLN A 137 24.45 8.62 -23.52
CA GLN A 137 24.09 8.61 -24.94
C GLN A 137 22.71 7.95 -25.11
N ASN A 138 21.88 8.46 -26.03
CA ASN A 138 20.55 7.91 -26.35
C ASN A 138 19.54 7.95 -25.19
N GLU A 139 19.34 9.11 -24.56
CA GLU A 139 18.37 9.35 -23.47
C GLU A 139 16.97 8.79 -23.72
N LEU A 140 16.50 8.82 -24.98
CA LEU A 140 15.19 8.29 -25.36
C LEU A 140 15.05 6.80 -25.06
N VAL A 141 16.11 6.02 -25.28
CA VAL A 141 16.11 4.57 -25.00
C VAL A 141 15.99 4.35 -23.49
N PHE A 142 16.74 5.09 -22.68
CA PHE A 142 16.69 5.00 -21.23
C PHE A 142 15.33 5.45 -20.66
N SER A 143 14.70 6.45 -21.27
CA SER A 143 13.33 6.90 -20.97
C SER A 143 12.30 5.81 -21.22
N ASN A 144 12.37 5.14 -22.38
CA ASN A 144 11.46 4.04 -22.72
C ASN A 144 11.68 2.82 -21.81
N ILE A 145 12.93 2.47 -21.49
CA ILE A 145 13.22 1.43 -20.50
C ILE A 145 12.63 1.80 -19.14
N LEU A 146 12.82 3.05 -18.68
CA LEU A 146 12.24 3.56 -17.42
C LEU A 146 10.73 3.39 -17.40
N LEU A 147 10.04 3.68 -18.52
CA LEU A 147 8.59 3.53 -18.63
C LEU A 147 8.16 2.05 -18.57
N ILE A 148 8.87 1.14 -19.27
CA ILE A 148 8.53 -0.29 -19.26
C ILE A 148 8.68 -0.87 -17.85
N ILE A 149 9.82 -0.63 -17.18
CA ILE A 149 10.04 -1.12 -15.81
C ILE A 149 9.07 -0.47 -14.81
N SER A 150 8.69 0.79 -15.05
CA SER A 150 7.68 1.51 -14.27
C SER A 150 6.32 0.82 -14.33
N MET A 151 5.86 0.44 -15.53
CA MET A 151 4.58 -0.25 -15.71
C MET A 151 4.59 -1.65 -15.12
N LEU A 152 5.71 -2.36 -15.24
CA LEU A 152 5.88 -3.66 -14.60
C LEU A 152 5.81 -3.54 -13.07
N TYR A 153 6.53 -2.58 -12.49
CA TYR A 153 6.49 -2.30 -11.05
C TYR A 153 5.08 -1.96 -10.58
N TYR A 154 4.39 -1.08 -11.31
CA TYR A 154 3.00 -0.70 -11.05
C TYR A 154 2.07 -1.93 -11.01
N ALA A 155 2.13 -2.79 -12.03
CA ALA A 155 1.26 -3.96 -12.13
C ALA A 155 1.45 -4.94 -10.96
N ILE A 156 2.70 -5.24 -10.61
CA ILE A 156 3.02 -6.16 -9.50
C ILE A 156 2.56 -5.58 -8.17
N ARG A 157 2.88 -4.30 -7.91
CA ARG A 157 2.56 -3.67 -6.62
C ARG A 157 1.06 -3.56 -6.43
N ILE A 158 0.32 -3.11 -7.44
CA ILE A 158 -1.15 -3.03 -7.36
C ILE A 158 -1.79 -4.38 -7.16
N PHE A 159 -1.29 -5.42 -7.84
CA PHE A 159 -1.83 -6.76 -7.65
C PHE A 159 -1.71 -7.21 -6.18
N LEU A 160 -0.54 -7.03 -5.57
CA LEU A 160 -0.30 -7.40 -4.17
C LEU A 160 -1.16 -6.59 -3.19
N GLU A 161 -1.24 -5.27 -3.38
CA GLU A 161 -2.00 -4.36 -2.52
C GLU A 161 -3.50 -4.60 -2.63
N ASN A 162 -4.05 -4.62 -3.85
CA ASN A 162 -5.48 -4.83 -4.05
C ASN A 162 -5.93 -6.19 -3.53
N ASP A 163 -5.15 -7.26 -3.76
CA ASP A 163 -5.47 -8.60 -3.25
C ASP A 163 -5.55 -8.61 -1.72
N ALA A 164 -4.57 -8.00 -1.03
CA ALA A 164 -4.54 -7.92 0.42
C ALA A 164 -5.67 -7.01 0.96
N MET A 165 -5.90 -5.85 0.37
CA MET A 165 -6.94 -4.89 0.79
C MET A 165 -8.35 -5.45 0.66
N ILE A 166 -8.66 -6.11 -0.47
CA ILE A 166 -9.98 -6.71 -0.69
C ILE A 166 -10.21 -7.81 0.34
N LYS A 167 -9.26 -8.72 0.53
CA LYS A 167 -9.39 -9.84 1.47
C LYS A 167 -9.40 -9.38 2.93
N ALA A 168 -8.68 -8.30 3.27
CA ALA A 168 -8.59 -7.80 4.65
C ALA A 168 -9.93 -7.34 5.20
N GLU A 169 -10.76 -6.71 4.36
CA GLU A 169 -12.12 -6.31 4.74
C GLU A 169 -12.96 -7.52 5.17
N TYR A 170 -12.94 -8.59 4.38
CA TYR A 170 -13.69 -9.82 4.69
C TYR A 170 -13.12 -10.54 5.91
N LEU A 171 -11.79 -10.69 5.97
CA LEU A 171 -11.12 -11.38 7.07
C LEU A 171 -11.34 -10.66 8.41
N ALA A 172 -11.26 -9.33 8.41
CA ALA A 172 -11.55 -8.53 9.60
C ALA A 172 -13.01 -8.71 10.03
N LYS A 173 -13.96 -8.67 9.09
CA LYS A 173 -15.39 -8.90 9.39
C LYS A 173 -15.62 -10.27 10.04
N GLU A 174 -15.06 -11.34 9.47
CA GLU A 174 -15.23 -12.68 10.02
C GLU A 174 -14.61 -12.79 11.42
N TYR A 175 -13.43 -12.20 11.63
CA TYR A 175 -12.79 -12.15 12.95
C TYR A 175 -13.68 -11.45 14.00
N LEU A 176 -14.31 -10.32 13.65
CA LEU A 176 -15.23 -9.61 14.55
C LEU A 176 -16.43 -10.49 14.94
N GLN A 177 -16.97 -11.26 13.99
CA GLN A 177 -18.13 -12.15 14.19
C GLN A 177 -17.80 -13.36 15.06
N GLU A 178 -16.62 -13.95 14.87
CA GLU A 178 -16.16 -15.11 15.65
C GLU A 178 -15.88 -14.74 17.11
N LYS A 179 -15.38 -13.52 17.36
CA LYS A 179 -15.04 -13.07 18.71
C LYS A 179 -16.23 -12.81 19.61
N GLN A 180 -17.39 -12.48 19.05
CA GLN A 180 -18.63 -12.20 19.79
C GLN A 180 -18.49 -11.16 20.93
N ILE A 181 -17.49 -10.27 20.84
CA ILE A 181 -17.26 -9.19 21.82
C ILE A 181 -18.27 -8.05 21.63
N SER A 182 -18.60 -7.76 20.37
CA SER A 182 -19.54 -6.71 19.96
C SER A 182 -20.88 -7.30 19.50
N ASN A 183 -21.94 -6.52 19.65
CA ASN A 183 -23.26 -6.92 19.15
C ASN A 183 -23.33 -6.81 17.61
N ASN A 184 -24.36 -7.39 17.00
CA ASN A 184 -24.53 -7.41 15.54
C ASN A 184 -24.61 -6.02 14.90
N GLU A 185 -25.09 -5.01 15.64
CA GLU A 185 -25.20 -3.63 15.16
C GLU A 185 -23.83 -2.94 15.14
N GLU A 186 -23.06 -3.07 16.22
CA GLU A 186 -21.67 -2.59 16.33
C GLU A 186 -20.78 -3.20 15.24
N ILE A 187 -20.87 -4.52 15.04
CA ILE A 187 -20.12 -5.22 13.98
C ILE A 187 -20.51 -4.66 12.60
N ARG A 188 -21.81 -4.42 12.36
CA ARG A 188 -22.28 -3.84 11.10
C ARG A 188 -21.74 -2.43 10.87
N ASN A 189 -21.70 -1.61 11.91
CA ASN A 189 -21.19 -0.24 11.84
C ASN A 189 -19.69 -0.21 11.54
N ILE A 190 -18.88 -1.00 12.25
CA ILE A 190 -17.44 -1.14 11.96
C ILE A 190 -17.21 -1.67 10.53
N THR A 191 -17.93 -2.71 10.13
CA THR A 191 -17.78 -3.32 8.79
C THR A 191 -18.14 -2.32 7.68
N ASN A 192 -19.16 -1.49 7.88
CA ASN A 192 -19.49 -0.41 6.93
C ASN A 192 -18.36 0.62 6.86
N GLY A 193 -17.76 0.97 8.01
CA GLY A 193 -16.57 1.82 8.08
C GLY A 193 -15.40 1.23 7.27
N PHE A 194 -15.12 -0.07 7.43
CA PHE A 194 -14.10 -0.79 6.64
C PHE A 194 -14.37 -0.68 5.15
N LYS A 195 -15.60 -0.93 4.72
CA LYS A 195 -15.97 -0.88 3.30
C LYS A 195 -15.78 0.50 2.68
N GLU A 196 -16.21 1.57 3.37
CA GLU A 196 -16.06 2.95 2.89
C GLU A 196 -14.58 3.38 2.84
N ILE A 197 -13.78 2.99 3.84
CA ILE A 197 -12.35 3.24 3.85
C ILE A 197 -11.66 2.43 2.76
N ASN A 198 -11.95 1.14 2.62
CA ASN A 198 -11.31 0.25 1.67
C ASN A 198 -11.55 0.70 0.23
N LYS A 199 -12.79 1.06 -0.11
CA LYS A 199 -13.15 1.63 -1.42
C LYS A 199 -12.31 2.86 -1.75
N SER A 200 -12.16 3.76 -0.78
CA SER A 200 -11.40 5.01 -0.97
C SER A 200 -9.88 4.76 -0.95
N GLY A 201 -9.42 3.82 -0.12
CA GLY A 201 -8.03 3.43 0.07
C GLY A 201 -7.44 2.76 -1.17
N ILE A 202 -8.17 1.83 -1.79
CA ILE A 202 -7.77 1.18 -3.05
C ILE A 202 -7.53 2.22 -4.14
N ILE A 203 -8.47 3.17 -4.30
CA ILE A 203 -8.32 4.27 -5.24
C ILE A 203 -7.10 5.13 -4.89
N ALA A 204 -6.94 5.48 -3.61
CA ALA A 204 -5.84 6.31 -3.16
C ALA A 204 -4.47 5.68 -3.40
N ILE A 205 -4.29 4.38 -3.09
CA ILE A 205 -3.02 3.67 -3.30
C ILE A 205 -2.70 3.57 -4.78
N ASN A 206 -3.68 3.17 -5.62
CA ASN A 206 -3.47 3.01 -7.05
C ASN A 206 -3.13 4.34 -7.73
N THR A 207 -3.89 5.40 -7.43
CA THR A 207 -3.64 6.76 -7.94
C THR A 207 -2.30 7.31 -7.43
N SER A 208 -2.00 7.18 -6.13
CA SER A 208 -0.73 7.65 -5.56
C SER A 208 0.47 6.97 -6.21
N LEU A 209 0.40 5.65 -6.40
CA LEU A 209 1.47 4.89 -7.02
C LEU A 209 1.67 5.30 -8.49
N PHE A 210 0.58 5.42 -9.25
CA PHE A 210 0.62 5.87 -10.64
C PHE A 210 1.29 7.25 -10.77
N ILE A 211 0.85 8.22 -9.96
CA ILE A 211 1.40 9.58 -9.96
C ILE A 211 2.90 9.55 -9.61
N LYS A 212 3.30 8.83 -8.55
CA LYS A 212 4.71 8.70 -8.15
C LYS A 212 5.60 8.12 -9.25
N ILE A 213 5.05 7.24 -10.09
CA ILE A 213 5.76 6.62 -11.21
C ILE A 213 5.86 7.60 -12.38
N MET A 214 4.74 8.20 -12.80
CA MET A 214 4.72 9.17 -13.89
C MET A 214 5.56 10.42 -13.58
N LEU A 215 5.59 10.87 -12.32
CA LEU A 215 6.47 11.96 -11.89
C LEU A 215 7.95 11.61 -12.09
N LYS A 216 8.39 10.38 -11.80
CA LYS A 216 9.79 9.97 -12.06
C LYS A 216 10.10 9.98 -13.55
N VAL A 217 9.17 9.50 -14.38
CA VAL A 217 9.30 9.57 -15.84
C VAL A 217 9.43 11.03 -16.30
N ALA A 218 8.55 11.92 -15.84
CA ALA A 218 8.60 13.34 -16.18
C ALA A 218 9.90 14.02 -15.72
N VAL A 219 10.35 13.76 -14.49
CA VAL A 219 11.60 14.30 -13.93
C VAL A 219 12.81 13.86 -14.76
N PHE A 220 12.93 12.56 -15.07
CA PHE A 220 14.04 12.09 -15.89
C PHE A 220 14.05 12.76 -17.28
N ASN A 221 12.89 12.82 -17.93
CA ASN A 221 12.79 13.42 -19.25
C ASN A 221 13.08 14.93 -19.23
N LEU A 222 12.73 15.63 -18.14
CA LEU A 222 13.05 17.04 -17.96
C LEU A 222 14.56 17.25 -17.76
N LEU A 223 15.22 16.42 -16.96
CA LEU A 223 16.67 16.50 -16.78
C LEU A 223 17.41 16.29 -18.10
N ALA A 224 16.96 15.32 -18.90
CA ALA A 224 17.52 15.01 -20.22
C ALA A 224 17.35 16.14 -21.24
N LEU A 225 16.32 17.00 -21.09
CA LEU A 225 16.19 18.20 -21.91
C LEU A 225 17.15 19.32 -21.49
N ILE A 226 17.55 19.36 -20.22
CA ILE A 226 18.34 20.46 -19.65
C ILE A 226 19.85 20.20 -19.78
N PHE A 227 20.29 18.97 -19.51
CA PHE A 227 21.71 18.61 -19.41
C PHE A 227 22.19 17.83 -20.62
#